data_AF-K1S685-F1
#
_entry.id   AF-K1S685-F1
#
_cell.length_a   1.000
_cell.length_b   1.000
_cell.length_c   1.000
_cell.angle_alpha   90.00
_cell.angle_beta   90.00
_cell.angle_gamma   90.00
#
_symmetry.space_group_name_H-M   'P 1'
#
loop_
_entity.id
_entity.type
_entity.pdbx_description
1 polymer ?
#
loop_
_entity_poly.entity_id
_entity_poly.type
_entity_poly.pdbx_seq_one_letter_code
_entity_poly.pdbx_strand_id
1 'polypeptide(L)'
;EGKKPADILQKIVLERKAGRLTKEQITTIWNYMEQHRYYLGQMDLNIQSPKVWEYYREVLKTLAGYGAKIVRLDAFAYAPKKPGERNFLNQPDTWELLDKIKQIAEPYGMELLPEIHECYSEKIYEKISEQGYVTYDFFLPGLIIDALESGNGEHLAGWAQELIDKNIRTVNMLGCHDGIPCWISKEFWRRTGFRN
;
A
#
# COMPACT_ATOMS: atom_id res chain seq x y z
N GLU A 1 27.38 1.95 -6.13
CA GLU A 1 28.46 2.44 -5.23
C GLU A 1 27.88 2.70 -3.85
N GLY A 2 28.21 1.88 -2.84
CA GLY A 2 27.64 1.90 -1.49
C GLY A 2 28.08 3.08 -0.62
N LYS A 3 27.80 4.32 -1.05
CA LYS A 3 27.99 5.51 -0.21
C LYS A 3 26.91 5.54 0.87
N LYS A 4 27.27 5.87 2.11
CA LYS A 4 26.27 5.95 3.19
C LYS A 4 25.31 7.10 2.88
N PRO A 5 24.01 6.99 3.18
CA PRO A 5 23.04 8.07 2.96
C PRO A 5 23.48 9.41 3.57
N ALA A 6 24.18 9.36 4.71
CA ALA A 6 24.78 10.52 5.37
C ALA A 6 25.77 11.27 4.47
N ASP A 7 26.67 10.56 3.77
CA ASP A 7 27.69 11.17 2.91
C ASP A 7 27.08 11.84 1.68
N ILE A 8 26.01 11.25 1.14
CA ILE A 8 25.25 11.79 0.01
C ILE A 8 24.53 13.08 0.43
N LEU A 9 23.86 13.06 1.58
CA LEU A 9 23.10 14.18 2.11
C LEU A 9 24.03 15.34 2.54
N GLN A 10 25.17 15.05 3.16
CA GLN A 10 26.15 16.07 3.54
C GLN A 10 26.66 16.82 2.31
N LYS A 11 26.96 16.10 1.23
CA LYS A 11 27.37 16.69 -0.05
C LYS A 11 26.28 17.60 -0.63
N ILE A 12 25.02 17.16 -0.66
CA ILE A 12 23.88 17.96 -1.14
C ILE A 12 23.69 19.24 -0.31
N VAL A 13 23.83 19.15 1.02
CA VAL A 13 23.69 20.31 1.92
C VAL A 13 24.82 21.32 1.72
N LEU A 14 26.07 20.84 1.60
CA LEU A 14 27.24 21.67 1.31
C LEU A 14 27.12 22.36 -0.05
N GLU A 15 26.60 21.67 -1.07
CA GLU A 15 26.39 22.21 -2.42
C GLU A 15 25.23 23.23 -2.47
N ARG A 16 24.11 22.99 -1.76
CA ARG A 16 22.93 23.87 -1.79
C ARG A 16 23.02 25.12 -0.90
N LYS A 17 23.84 25.13 0.16
CA LYS A 17 23.92 26.23 1.14
C LYS A 17 25.22 27.04 1.13
N ALA A 18 26.06 26.86 0.11
CA ALA A 18 27.37 27.51 -0.01
C ALA A 18 27.38 29.06 0.04
N GLY A 19 26.22 29.73 0.03
CA GLY A 19 26.12 31.19 0.07
C GLY A 19 25.77 31.84 1.42
N ARG A 20 25.44 31.09 2.49
CA ARG A 20 24.98 31.67 3.78
C ARG A 20 25.74 31.23 5.03
N LEU A 21 26.46 30.11 4.97
CA LEU A 21 27.19 29.53 6.10
C LEU A 21 28.54 29.00 5.61
N THR A 22 29.57 29.07 6.45
CA THR A 22 30.89 28.49 6.12
C THR A 22 30.82 26.96 6.12
N LYS A 23 31.77 26.30 5.43
CA LYS A 23 31.86 24.83 5.40
C LYS A 23 32.02 24.24 6.81
N GLU A 24 32.74 24.92 7.69
CA GLU A 24 32.91 24.53 9.09
C GLU A 24 31.58 24.62 9.85
N GLN A 25 30.83 25.71 9.70
CA GLN A 25 29.51 25.86 10.32
C GLN A 25 28.53 24.78 9.85
N ILE A 26 28.51 24.47 8.55
CA ILE A 26 27.67 23.40 8.00
C ILE A 26 28.08 22.03 8.57
N THR A 27 29.38 21.78 8.69
CA THR A 27 29.91 20.52 9.25
C THR A 27 29.57 20.36 10.72
N THR A 28 29.67 21.45 11.51
CA THR A 28 29.29 21.44 12.93
C THR A 28 27.80 21.16 13.12
N ILE A 29 26.93 21.83 12.35
CA ILE A 29 25.48 21.60 12.40
C ILE A 29 25.16 20.15 11.97
N TRP A 30 25.81 19.67 10.92
CA TRP A 30 25.64 18.30 10.44
C TRP A 30 26.00 17.26 11.50
N ASN A 31 27.18 17.39 12.12
CA ASN A 31 27.62 16.49 13.18
C ASN A 31 26.66 16.51 14.38
N TYR A 32 26.16 17.70 14.74
CA TYR A 32 25.16 17.82 15.79
C TYR A 32 23.85 17.11 15.43
N MET A 33 23.36 17.27 14.20
CA MET A 33 22.14 16.59 13.73
C MET A 33 22.30 15.06 13.67
N GLU A 34 23.44 14.55 13.18
CA GLU A 34 23.69 13.10 13.13
C GLU A 34 23.83 12.49 14.53
N GLN A 35 24.47 13.19 15.48
CA GLN A 35 24.57 12.75 16.87
C GLN A 35 23.21 12.66 17.58
N HIS A 36 22.23 13.46 17.14
CA HIS A 36 20.89 13.50 17.72
C HIS A 36 19.83 12.91 16.79
N ARG A 37 20.24 12.18 15.75
CA ARG A 37 19.31 11.59 14.80
C ARG A 37 18.62 10.38 15.43
N TYR A 38 17.34 10.51 15.70
CA TYR A 38 16.47 9.39 15.99
C TYR A 38 15.61 9.09 14.75
N TYR A 39 15.48 7.81 14.43
CA TYR A 39 14.59 7.37 13.37
C TYR A 39 13.21 7.12 13.97
N LEU A 40 12.21 7.81 13.44
CA LEU A 40 10.81 7.43 13.64
C LEU A 40 10.59 6.13 12.86
N GLY A 41 9.94 5.14 13.48
CA GLY A 41 9.88 3.75 12.99
C GLY A 41 9.63 3.62 11.48
N GLN A 42 8.41 3.92 11.03
CA GLN A 42 8.05 3.91 9.61
C GLN A 42 8.03 5.35 9.05
N MET A 43 8.75 5.57 7.95
CA MET A 43 8.82 6.85 7.25
C MET A 43 8.31 6.67 5.81
N ASP A 44 7.42 7.54 5.35
CA ASP A 44 6.92 7.50 3.98
C ASP A 44 8.00 7.88 2.95
N LEU A 45 8.00 7.17 1.82
CA LEU A 45 8.86 7.49 0.69
C LEU A 45 8.27 8.61 -0.15
N ASN A 46 9.11 9.56 -0.57
CA ASN A 46 8.70 10.60 -1.51
C ASN A 46 8.70 10.07 -2.96
N ILE A 47 7.53 9.65 -3.44
CA ILE A 47 7.30 9.14 -4.79
C ILE A 47 7.60 10.15 -5.93
N GLN A 48 7.77 11.45 -5.61
CA GLN A 48 8.21 12.45 -6.59
C GLN A 48 9.72 12.35 -6.90
N SER A 49 10.49 11.66 -6.04
CA SER A 49 11.94 11.53 -6.21
C SER A 49 12.27 10.43 -7.23
N PRO A 50 13.05 10.71 -8.28
CA PRO A 50 13.50 9.69 -9.24
C PRO A 50 14.28 8.54 -8.59
N LYS A 51 14.95 8.81 -7.45
CA LYS A 51 15.72 7.80 -6.70
C LYS A 51 14.82 6.73 -6.08
N VAL A 52 13.59 7.08 -5.71
CA VAL A 52 12.62 6.12 -5.17
C VAL A 52 12.18 5.14 -6.25
N TRP A 53 12.01 5.62 -7.48
CA TRP A 53 11.68 4.78 -8.63
C TRP A 53 12.82 3.85 -9.05
N GLU A 54 14.06 4.33 -8.98
CA GLU A 54 15.24 3.48 -9.17
C GLU A 54 15.31 2.38 -8.10
N TYR A 55 15.07 2.74 -6.84
CA TYR A 55 15.00 1.78 -5.74
C TYR A 55 13.89 0.73 -5.95
N TYR A 56 12.67 1.13 -6.33
CA TYR A 56 11.59 0.17 -6.60
C TYR A 56 11.93 -0.80 -7.73
N ARG A 57 12.56 -0.32 -8.81
CA ARG A 57 13.02 -1.20 -9.90
C ARG A 57 14.03 -2.23 -9.41
N GLU A 58 15.03 -1.81 -8.65
CA GLU A 58 16.05 -2.72 -8.13
C GLU A 58 15.47 -3.73 -7.13
N VAL A 59 14.54 -3.30 -6.27
CA VAL A 59 13.84 -4.20 -5.33
C VAL A 59 13.00 -5.23 -6.08
N LEU A 60 12.14 -4.80 -7.01
CA LEU A 60 11.29 -5.71 -7.78
C LEU A 60 12.12 -6.70 -8.61
N LYS A 61 13.19 -6.23 -9.25
CA LYS A 61 14.15 -7.07 -9.97
C LYS A 61 14.81 -8.11 -9.04
N THR A 62 15.21 -7.67 -7.84
CA THR A 62 15.83 -8.56 -6.86
C THR A 62 14.83 -9.62 -6.36
N LEU A 63 13.59 -9.22 -6.07
CA LEU A 63 12.51 -10.14 -5.67
C LEU A 63 12.17 -11.14 -6.78
N ALA A 64 12.11 -10.68 -8.03
CA ALA A 64 11.94 -11.55 -9.19
C ALA A 64 13.10 -12.53 -9.34
N GLY A 65 14.35 -12.08 -9.08
CA GLY A 65 15.53 -12.94 -9.05
C GLY A 65 15.47 -14.06 -8.00
N TYR A 66 14.75 -13.84 -6.90
CA TYR A 66 14.47 -14.88 -5.89
C TYR A 66 13.27 -15.77 -6.24
N GLY A 67 12.56 -15.51 -7.35
CA GLY A 67 11.40 -16.27 -7.79
C GLY A 67 10.07 -15.82 -7.20
N ALA A 68 9.98 -14.60 -6.64
CA ALA A 68 8.71 -14.05 -6.18
C ALA A 68 7.75 -13.81 -7.36
N LYS A 69 6.56 -14.43 -7.30
CA LYS A 69 5.52 -14.31 -8.34
C LYS A 69 4.42 -13.32 -8.00
N ILE A 70 4.22 -13.04 -6.72
CA ILE A 70 3.19 -12.13 -6.22
C ILE A 70 3.85 -11.14 -5.27
N VAL A 71 3.59 -9.85 -5.47
CA VAL A 71 4.08 -8.78 -4.59
C VAL A 71 2.88 -8.10 -3.96
N ARG A 72 2.77 -8.18 -2.63
CA ARG A 72 1.82 -7.39 -1.85
C ARG A 72 2.31 -5.95 -1.79
N LEU A 73 1.48 -5.02 -2.27
CA LEU A 73 1.73 -3.59 -2.15
C LEU A 73 1.04 -3.09 -0.87
N ASP A 74 1.81 -3.02 0.20
CA ASP A 74 1.34 -2.59 1.51
C ASP A 74 1.19 -1.06 1.59
N ALA A 75 0.14 -0.61 2.30
CA ALA A 75 -0.17 0.81 2.55
C ALA A 75 -0.15 1.73 1.31
N PHE A 76 -0.37 1.17 0.12
CA PHE A 76 -0.16 1.85 -1.15
C PHE A 76 -1.11 3.05 -1.36
N ALA A 77 -2.32 2.96 -0.82
CA ALA A 77 -3.32 4.02 -0.87
C ALA A 77 -2.89 5.34 -0.19
N TYR A 78 -1.85 5.31 0.66
CA TYR A 78 -1.31 6.48 1.38
C TYR A 78 -0.10 7.11 0.69
N ALA A 79 0.44 6.48 -0.36
CA ALA A 79 1.64 6.95 -1.05
C ALA A 79 1.48 8.33 -1.74
N PRO A 80 0.35 8.66 -2.41
CA PRO A 80 0.18 9.98 -3.00
C PRO A 80 -0.26 11.00 -1.94
N LYS A 81 0.66 11.89 -1.59
CA LYS A 81 0.41 13.02 -0.68
C LYS A 81 0.42 14.33 -1.43
N LYS A 82 -0.69 15.07 -1.39
CA LYS A 82 -0.83 16.43 -1.92
C LYS A 82 -1.34 17.36 -0.81
N PRO A 83 -0.75 18.56 -0.63
CA PRO A 83 -1.24 19.53 0.35
C PRO A 83 -2.70 19.90 0.06
N GLY A 84 -3.58 19.70 1.04
CA GLY A 84 -5.01 20.03 0.94
C GLY A 84 -5.92 18.89 0.48
N GLU A 85 -5.38 17.75 0.06
CA GLU A 85 -6.15 16.55 -0.29
C GLU A 85 -6.25 15.55 0.88
N ARG A 86 -7.11 14.54 0.74
CA ARG A 86 -7.21 13.46 1.73
C ARG A 86 -5.89 12.68 1.75
N ASN A 87 -5.56 12.04 2.86
CA ASN A 87 -4.32 11.24 2.94
C ASN A 87 -4.48 9.82 2.37
N PHE A 88 -5.62 9.49 1.77
CA PHE A 88 -5.99 8.12 1.43
C PHE A 88 -6.80 8.10 0.13
N LEU A 89 -6.37 7.24 -0.82
CA LEU A 89 -7.01 7.04 -2.13
C LEU A 89 -7.27 8.35 -2.89
N ASN A 90 -6.22 9.15 -3.07
CA ASN A 90 -6.32 10.32 -3.95
C ASN A 90 -6.40 9.86 -5.41
N GLN A 91 -7.57 10.05 -6.01
CA GLN A 91 -7.77 9.82 -7.43
C GLN A 91 -7.49 11.11 -8.20
N PRO A 92 -6.78 11.07 -9.34
CA PRO A 92 -6.32 9.88 -10.07
C PRO A 92 -4.94 9.32 -9.63
N ASP A 93 -4.19 10.05 -8.80
CA ASP A 93 -2.78 9.78 -8.50
C ASP A 93 -2.48 8.34 -8.03
N THR A 94 -3.32 7.75 -7.18
CA THR A 94 -3.12 6.37 -6.71
C THR A 94 -3.15 5.37 -7.86
N TRP A 95 -4.04 5.55 -8.82
CA TRP A 95 -4.16 4.65 -9.98
C TRP A 95 -2.97 4.79 -10.93
N GLU A 96 -2.51 6.01 -11.19
CA GLU A 96 -1.31 6.24 -12.01
C GLU A 96 -0.06 5.64 -11.38
N LEU A 97 0.05 5.73 -10.05
CA LEU A 97 1.14 5.12 -9.31
C LEU A 97 1.11 3.59 -9.45
N LEU A 98 -0.10 2.99 -9.40
CA LEU A 98 -0.30 1.55 -9.48
C LEU A 98 0.07 1.02 -10.88
N ASP A 99 -0.32 1.77 -11.91
CA ASP A 99 0.00 1.46 -13.30
C ASP A 99 1.51 1.55 -13.56
N LYS A 100 2.18 2.59 -13.03
CA LYS A 100 3.64 2.70 -13.12
C LYS A 100 4.37 1.53 -12.48
N ILE A 101 3.92 1.06 -11.31
CA ILE A 101 4.53 -0.11 -10.65
C ILE A 101 4.23 -1.38 -11.46
N LYS A 102 3.03 -1.52 -12.03
CA LYS A 102 2.67 -2.64 -12.91
C LYS A 102 3.57 -2.71 -14.13
N GLN A 103 3.81 -1.59 -14.82
CA GLN A 103 4.72 -1.53 -15.95
C GLN A 103 6.16 -1.94 -15.59
N ILE A 104 6.59 -1.72 -14.35
CA ILE A 104 7.90 -2.16 -13.86
C ILE A 104 7.89 -3.67 -13.55
N ALA A 105 6.79 -4.19 -13.02
CA ALA A 105 6.65 -5.57 -12.56
C ALA A 105 6.33 -6.57 -13.69
N GLU A 106 5.60 -6.14 -14.72
CA GLU A 106 5.12 -6.95 -15.83
C GLU A 106 6.24 -7.69 -16.60
N PRO A 107 7.40 -7.07 -16.92
CA PRO A 107 8.52 -7.77 -17.55
C PRO A 107 9.09 -8.91 -16.72
N TYR A 108 8.87 -8.90 -15.40
CA TYR A 108 9.32 -9.93 -14.48
C TYR A 108 8.26 -11.02 -14.23
N GLY A 109 7.08 -10.93 -14.87
CA GLY A 109 5.98 -11.87 -14.68
C GLY A 109 5.39 -11.86 -13.27
N MET A 110 5.51 -10.74 -12.55
CA MET A 110 5.02 -10.59 -11.19
C MET A 110 3.59 -10.05 -11.19
N GLU A 111 2.70 -10.67 -10.41
CA GLU A 111 1.38 -10.14 -10.11
C GLU A 111 1.43 -9.20 -8.91
N LEU A 112 0.66 -8.12 -8.98
CA LEU A 112 0.56 -7.11 -7.92
C LEU A 112 -0.73 -7.31 -7.14
N LEU A 113 -0.59 -7.31 -5.82
CA LEU A 113 -1.69 -7.47 -4.88
C LEU A 113 -1.78 -6.20 -4.01
N PRO A 114 -2.53 -5.17 -4.44
CA PRO A 114 -2.70 -3.96 -3.65
C PRO A 114 -3.52 -4.26 -2.41
N GLU A 115 -2.95 -3.92 -1.25
CA GLU A 115 -3.71 -3.97 -0.01
C GLU A 115 -4.48 -2.66 0.16
N ILE A 116 -5.81 -2.76 0.01
CA ILE A 116 -6.73 -1.63 0.15
C ILE A 116 -7.86 -2.07 1.07
N HIS A 117 -7.92 -1.44 2.24
CA HIS A 117 -8.96 -1.63 3.24
C HIS A 117 -10.05 -0.57 3.07
N GLU A 118 -11.07 -0.87 2.25
CA GLU A 118 -12.19 0.04 1.98
C GLU A 118 -13.54 -0.61 2.35
N CYS A 119 -14.55 0.21 2.63
CA CYS A 119 -15.93 -0.26 2.80
C CYS A 119 -16.50 -0.85 1.49
N TYR A 120 -17.34 -1.89 1.63
CA TYR A 120 -18.04 -2.53 0.51
C TYR A 120 -18.83 -1.53 -0.36
N SER A 121 -19.44 -0.52 0.27
CA SER A 121 -20.28 0.50 -0.37
C SER A 121 -19.56 1.33 -1.43
N GLU A 122 -18.25 1.51 -1.29
CA GLU A 122 -17.43 2.28 -2.23
C GLU A 122 -17.04 1.49 -3.49
N LYS A 123 -17.33 0.17 -3.51
CA LYS A 123 -17.10 -0.74 -4.65
C LYS A 123 -15.68 -0.68 -5.23
N ILE A 124 -14.70 -0.34 -4.42
CA ILE A 124 -13.32 -0.22 -4.88
C ILE A 124 -12.71 -1.57 -5.26
N TYR A 125 -13.17 -2.67 -4.66
CA TYR A 125 -12.80 -4.01 -5.10
C TYR A 125 -13.21 -4.28 -6.57
N GLU A 126 -14.36 -3.75 -7.03
CA GLU A 126 -14.77 -3.84 -8.44
C GLU A 126 -13.80 -3.06 -9.32
N LYS A 127 -13.50 -1.81 -8.96
CA LYS A 127 -12.56 -0.96 -9.71
C LYS A 127 -11.15 -1.57 -9.79
N ILE A 128 -10.65 -2.14 -8.69
CA ILE A 128 -9.34 -2.82 -8.67
C ILE A 128 -9.37 -4.04 -9.61
N SER A 129 -10.46 -4.80 -9.60
CA SER A 129 -10.64 -5.95 -10.49
C SER A 129 -10.75 -5.55 -11.96
N GLU A 130 -11.46 -4.47 -12.28
CA GLU A 130 -11.54 -3.91 -13.65
C GLU A 130 -10.17 -3.49 -14.18
N GLN A 131 -9.29 -3.02 -13.30
CA GLN A 131 -7.90 -2.68 -13.64
C GLN A 131 -6.99 -3.93 -13.77
N GLY A 132 -7.55 -5.12 -13.56
CA GLY A 132 -6.91 -6.42 -13.74
C GLY A 132 -6.11 -6.91 -12.53
N TYR A 133 -6.25 -6.26 -11.37
CA TYR A 133 -5.53 -6.63 -10.16
C TYR A 133 -6.32 -7.64 -9.33
N VAL A 134 -5.60 -8.43 -8.53
CA VAL A 134 -6.20 -9.32 -7.53
C VAL A 134 -6.55 -8.50 -6.29
N THR A 135 -7.70 -8.76 -5.68
CA THR A 135 -8.18 -8.07 -4.47
C THR A 135 -8.10 -8.98 -3.25
N TYR A 136 -8.02 -8.40 -2.05
CA TYR A 136 -8.17 -9.17 -0.82
C TYR A 136 -9.65 -9.34 -0.48
N ASP A 137 -10.06 -10.56 -0.12
CA ASP A 137 -11.41 -10.81 0.40
C ASP A 137 -11.43 -10.61 1.92
N PHE A 138 -11.72 -9.37 2.33
CA PHE A 138 -11.93 -9.04 3.73
C PHE A 138 -13.36 -9.34 4.22
N PHE A 139 -14.29 -9.69 3.33
CA PHE A 139 -15.69 -9.95 3.66
C PHE A 139 -15.92 -11.40 4.09
N LEU A 140 -15.19 -12.34 3.46
CA LEU A 140 -15.33 -13.78 3.69
C LEU A 140 -15.29 -14.20 5.17
N PRO A 141 -14.35 -13.74 6.03
CA PRO A 141 -14.38 -14.11 7.45
C PRO A 141 -15.67 -13.67 8.15
N GLY A 142 -16.17 -12.48 7.85
CA GLY A 142 -17.40 -11.94 8.44
C GLY A 142 -18.63 -12.70 7.96
N LEU A 143 -18.68 -13.02 6.67
CA LEU A 143 -19.76 -13.82 6.06
C LEU A 143 -19.81 -15.25 6.60
N ILE A 144 -18.65 -15.85 6.87
CA ILE A 144 -18.58 -17.18 7.48
C ILE A 144 -19.12 -17.15 8.91
N ILE A 145 -18.75 -16.13 9.70
CA ILE A 145 -19.27 -15.98 11.07
C ILE A 145 -20.78 -15.73 11.04
N ASP A 146 -21.27 -14.85 10.17
CA ASP A 146 -22.71 -14.59 9.99
C ASP A 146 -23.48 -15.87 9.64
N ALA A 147 -22.95 -16.68 8.72
CA ALA A 147 -23.57 -17.94 8.31
C ALA A 147 -23.60 -18.98 9.44
N LEU A 148 -22.54 -19.05 10.25
CA LEU A 148 -22.46 -19.97 11.39
C LEU A 148 -23.40 -19.54 12.54
N GLU A 149 -23.46 -18.25 12.85
CA GLU A 149 -24.29 -17.70 13.93
C GLU A 149 -25.79 -17.69 13.57
N SER A 150 -26.14 -17.30 12.34
CA SER A 150 -27.53 -17.23 11.89
C SER A 150 -28.08 -18.57 11.39
N GLY A 151 -27.21 -19.53 11.09
CA GLY A 151 -27.56 -20.77 10.40
C GLY A 151 -28.03 -20.56 8.95
N ASN A 152 -27.86 -19.34 8.38
CA ASN A 152 -28.27 -18.98 7.03
C ASN A 152 -27.05 -18.56 6.18
N GLY A 153 -26.79 -19.30 5.10
CA GLY A 153 -25.68 -19.04 4.18
C GLY A 153 -26.02 -18.13 2.98
N GLU A 154 -27.21 -17.53 2.91
CA GLU A 154 -27.67 -16.74 1.75
C GLU A 154 -26.71 -15.60 1.40
N HIS A 155 -26.18 -14.87 2.40
CA HIS A 155 -25.25 -13.78 2.14
C HIS A 155 -23.89 -14.27 1.62
N LEU A 156 -23.38 -15.37 2.16
CA LEU A 156 -22.14 -15.98 1.70
C LEU A 156 -22.29 -16.49 0.25
N ALA A 157 -23.42 -17.11 -0.07
CA ALA A 157 -23.74 -17.56 -1.42
C ALA A 157 -23.88 -16.38 -2.39
N GLY A 158 -24.55 -15.29 -1.97
CA GLY A 158 -24.68 -14.07 -2.76
C GLY A 158 -23.33 -13.43 -3.08
N TRP A 159 -22.42 -13.35 -2.10
CA TRP A 159 -21.06 -12.86 -2.32
C TRP A 159 -20.26 -13.74 -3.28
N ALA A 160 -20.32 -15.06 -3.12
CA ALA A 160 -19.65 -15.99 -4.02
C ALA A 160 -20.16 -15.86 -5.46
N GLN A 161 -21.48 -15.70 -5.65
CA GLN A 161 -22.07 -15.50 -6.96
C GLN A 161 -21.61 -14.18 -7.58
N GLU A 162 -21.54 -13.10 -6.79
CA GLU A 162 -21.06 -11.80 -7.25
C GLU A 162 -19.61 -11.85 -7.75
N LEU A 163 -18.72 -12.57 -7.04
CA LEU A 163 -17.34 -12.76 -7.47
C LEU A 163 -17.24 -13.50 -8.81
N ILE A 164 -18.07 -14.52 -9.02
CA ILE A 164 -18.12 -15.29 -10.26
C ILE A 164 -18.66 -14.44 -11.41
N ASP A 165 -19.81 -13.79 -11.20
CA ASP A 165 -20.49 -13.00 -12.23
C ASP A 165 -19.63 -11.83 -12.74
N LYS A 166 -18.86 -11.23 -11.83
CA LYS A 166 -17.96 -10.11 -12.15
C LYS A 166 -16.53 -10.54 -12.47
N ASN A 167 -16.24 -11.84 -12.48
CA ASN A 167 -14.91 -12.42 -12.72
C ASN A 167 -13.83 -11.77 -11.82
N ILE A 168 -14.16 -11.55 -10.54
CA ILE A 168 -13.29 -10.91 -9.57
C ILE A 168 -12.33 -11.95 -8.99
N ARG A 169 -11.04 -11.73 -9.17
CA ARG A 169 -10.00 -12.58 -8.57
C ARG A 169 -9.68 -12.08 -7.17
N THR A 170 -10.02 -12.87 -6.16
CA THR A 170 -9.73 -12.56 -4.76
C THR A 170 -8.71 -13.51 -4.13
N VAL A 171 -7.94 -12.99 -3.17
CA VAL A 171 -7.25 -13.81 -2.18
C VAL A 171 -8.19 -13.99 -1.00
N ASN A 172 -8.76 -15.18 -0.88
CA ASN A 172 -9.64 -15.56 0.21
C ASN A 172 -8.84 -15.74 1.50
N MET A 173 -9.30 -15.09 2.57
CA MET A 173 -8.68 -15.18 3.89
C MET A 173 -9.73 -15.57 4.92
N LEU A 174 -9.32 -16.34 5.93
CA LEU A 174 -10.13 -16.66 7.11
C LEU A 174 -9.74 -15.80 8.33
N GLY A 175 -8.59 -15.14 8.25
CA GLY A 175 -8.06 -14.21 9.24
C GLY A 175 -6.76 -13.60 8.75
N CYS A 176 -6.46 -12.37 9.16
CA CYS A 176 -5.20 -11.69 8.89
C CYS A 176 -4.33 -11.62 10.16
N HIS A 177 -3.03 -11.35 10.00
CA HIS A 177 -2.13 -11.02 11.10
C HIS A 177 -2.58 -9.76 11.87
N ASP A 178 -3.35 -8.90 11.21
CA ASP A 178 -4.01 -7.71 11.79
C ASP A 178 -5.36 -8.04 12.47
N GLY A 179 -5.75 -9.31 12.51
CA GLY A 179 -7.02 -9.79 13.05
C GLY A 179 -8.11 -9.95 12.00
N ILE A 180 -9.36 -10.14 12.46
CA ILE A 180 -10.54 -10.10 11.60
C ILE A 180 -10.97 -8.63 11.51
N PRO A 181 -11.02 -8.01 10.31
CA PRO A 181 -11.41 -6.62 10.16
C PRO A 181 -12.91 -6.43 10.43
N CYS A 182 -13.29 -6.37 11.71
CA CYS A 182 -14.67 -6.18 12.14
C CYS A 182 -15.27 -4.84 11.66
N TRP A 183 -14.45 -3.83 11.34
CA TRP A 183 -14.92 -2.54 10.85
C TRP A 183 -15.49 -2.60 9.43
N ILE A 184 -14.87 -3.35 8.52
CA ILE A 184 -15.38 -3.55 7.15
C ILE A 184 -16.72 -4.31 7.21
N SER A 185 -16.85 -5.21 8.19
CA SER A 185 -18.10 -5.92 8.42
C SER A 185 -19.19 -5.08 9.09
N LYS A 186 -18.91 -3.94 9.76
CA LYS A 186 -19.94 -3.19 10.53
C LYS A 186 -21.10 -2.70 9.69
N GLU A 187 -20.86 -2.25 8.45
CA GLU A 187 -21.94 -1.81 7.56
C GLU A 187 -22.72 -2.99 6.97
N PHE A 188 -22.03 -4.11 6.72
CA PHE A 188 -22.64 -5.39 6.37
C PHE A 188 -23.55 -5.88 7.50
N TRP A 189 -23.05 -5.99 8.74
CA TRP A 189 -23.81 -6.30 9.95
C TRP A 189 -24.99 -5.34 10.18
N ARG A 190 -24.83 -4.04 9.86
CA ARG A 190 -25.93 -3.05 9.94
C ARG A 190 -27.05 -3.32 8.93
N ARG A 191 -26.73 -3.86 7.75
CA ARG A 191 -27.71 -4.22 6.71
C ARG A 191 -28.33 -5.60 6.94
N THR A 192 -27.58 -6.55 7.51
CA THR A 192 -28.10 -7.89 7.85
C THR A 192 -28.91 -7.94 9.14
N GLY A 193 -29.05 -6.79 9.83
CA GLY A 193 -29.90 -6.67 11.02
C GLY A 193 -29.23 -7.11 12.33
N PHE A 194 -27.93 -7.38 12.30
CA PHE A 194 -27.15 -7.69 13.50
C PHE A 194 -26.94 -6.41 14.31
N ARG A 195 -27.82 -6.20 15.30
CA ARG A 195 -27.65 -5.20 16.35
C ARG A 195 -26.91 -5.88 17.51
N ASN A 196 -25.75 -5.34 17.88
CA ASN A 196 -25.37 -5.36 19.30
C ASN A 196 -26.31 -4.44 20.07
#